data_AF-A0A5R9FW47-F1
#
_entry.id   AF-A0A5R9FW47-F1
#
_cell.length_a   1.000
_cell.length_b   1.000
_cell.length_c   1.000
_cell.angle_alpha   90.00
_cell.angle_beta   90.00
_cell.angle_gamma   90.00
#
_symmetry.space_group_name_H-M   'P 1'
#
loop_
_entity.id
_entity.type
_entity.pdbx_description
1 polymer ?
#
loop_
_entity_poly.entity_id
_entity_poly.type
_entity_poly.pdbx_seq_one_letter_code
_entity_poly.pdbx_strand_id
1 'polypeptide(L)'
;MKALIGTFAALLSEFVAHKISLGFKYENEADELYRFSKFTTTFELAEPILTKELVQAWCAMRPGEGASNNRRRAYPVRQFGIYLTSLGHDAFIASPDARARSYTFIPYIFTTSEVERIFANSDQLCPSRFSTLPLVMPVILRLLYGCGLRISEAVHLQNKHVDLQNGILEIKNSKFGKDRLVAMSESMSQICRLYYQMLHKHSTLDDYFFMKADRKPITPDNVYRRFREILWESGISHGGKGNGPRVHDLRHTFAVHALSRAVNKGTDVYCALPILSTYLGHASVAATEHYVRLTADAFPDIRAALEQYCGHVIPEVKWDETN
;
A
#
# COMPACT_ATOMS: atom_id res chain seq x y z
N MET A 1 -11.89 -20.55 7.16
CA MET A 1 -11.91 -19.67 8.35
C MET A 1 -11.29 -20.44 9.51
N LYS A 2 -10.45 -19.83 10.36
CA LYS A 2 -9.92 -20.51 11.55
C LYS A 2 -11.06 -20.77 12.53
N ALA A 3 -11.00 -21.88 13.26
CA ALA A 3 -12.06 -22.24 14.22
C ALA A 3 -12.07 -21.24 15.38
N LEU A 4 -13.20 -20.54 15.58
CA LEU A 4 -13.42 -19.65 16.72
C LEU A 4 -13.62 -20.50 17.98
N ILE A 5 -13.16 -19.99 19.12
CA ILE A 5 -13.19 -20.70 20.41
C ILE A 5 -13.63 -19.77 21.54
N GLY A 6 -14.08 -20.35 22.65
CA GLY A 6 -14.56 -19.62 23.83
C GLY A 6 -16.03 -19.21 23.76
N THR A 7 -16.49 -18.53 24.80
CA THR A 7 -17.91 -18.17 25.03
C THR A 7 -18.50 -17.33 23.89
N PHE A 8 -17.68 -16.57 23.16
CA PHE A 8 -18.10 -15.73 22.02
C PHE A 8 -18.06 -16.43 20.66
N ALA A 9 -17.67 -17.70 20.56
CA ALA A 9 -17.36 -18.33 19.28
C ALA A 9 -18.54 -18.29 18.28
N ALA A 10 -19.76 -18.62 18.72
CA ALA A 10 -20.96 -18.61 17.89
C ALA A 10 -21.29 -17.19 17.40
N LEU A 11 -21.36 -16.22 18.31
CA LEU A 11 -21.68 -14.82 18.02
C LEU A 11 -20.64 -14.16 17.10
N LEU A 12 -19.36 -14.49 17.27
CA LEU A 12 -18.30 -14.02 16.37
C LEU A 12 -18.44 -14.61 14.97
N SER A 13 -18.83 -15.88 14.86
CA SER A 13 -19.08 -16.54 13.57
C SER A 13 -20.24 -15.88 12.84
N GLU A 14 -21.35 -15.64 13.55
CA GLU A 14 -22.51 -14.92 13.02
C GLU A 14 -22.16 -13.49 12.61
N PHE A 15 -21.39 -12.77 13.42
CA PHE A 15 -20.95 -11.42 13.10
C PHE A 15 -20.09 -11.36 11.83
N VAL A 16 -19.16 -12.31 11.66
CA VAL A 16 -18.34 -12.40 10.45
C VAL A 16 -19.21 -12.72 9.24
N ALA A 17 -20.15 -13.67 9.37
CA ALA A 17 -21.09 -14.00 8.31
C ALA A 17 -21.98 -12.79 7.94
N HIS A 18 -22.47 -12.06 8.94
CA HIS A 18 -23.24 -10.83 8.76
C HIS A 18 -22.43 -9.79 7.97
N LYS A 19 -21.16 -9.53 8.34
CA LYS A 19 -20.29 -8.61 7.60
C LYS A 19 -20.03 -9.07 6.16
N ILE A 20 -19.83 -10.36 5.93
CA ILE A 20 -19.69 -10.90 4.57
C ILE A 20 -20.97 -10.71 3.76
N SER A 21 -22.15 -10.93 4.37
CA SER A 21 -23.45 -10.73 3.70
C SER A 21 -23.69 -9.27 3.29
N LEU A 22 -23.09 -8.32 4.01
CA LEU A 22 -23.09 -6.90 3.65
C LEU A 22 -22.08 -6.53 2.54
N GLY A 23 -21.38 -7.52 1.96
CA GLY A 23 -20.43 -7.33 0.86
C GLY A 23 -18.99 -7.03 1.28
N PHE A 24 -18.66 -7.13 2.57
CA PHE A 24 -17.27 -6.96 3.03
C PHE A 24 -16.49 -8.26 2.86
N LYS A 25 -15.24 -8.19 2.34
CA LYS A 25 -14.35 -9.37 2.29
C LYS A 25 -14.05 -9.94 3.67
N TYR A 26 -13.79 -9.04 4.64
CA TYR A 26 -13.64 -9.33 6.08
C TYR A 26 -12.59 -10.39 6.48
N GLU A 27 -11.63 -10.72 5.60
CA GLU A 27 -10.61 -11.75 5.85
C GLU A 27 -9.63 -11.38 6.98
N ASN A 28 -9.11 -10.14 6.96
CA ASN A 28 -8.14 -9.68 7.95
C ASN A 28 -8.81 -9.47 9.31
N GLU A 29 -10.00 -8.87 9.30
CA GLU A 29 -10.83 -8.64 10.47
C GLU A 29 -11.22 -9.97 11.12
N ALA A 30 -11.56 -11.00 10.34
CA ALA A 30 -11.83 -12.34 10.85
C ALA A 30 -10.61 -12.97 11.53
N ASP A 31 -9.38 -12.77 11.04
CA ASP A 31 -8.17 -13.26 11.73
C ASP A 31 -7.93 -12.54 13.07
N GLU A 32 -8.18 -11.23 13.14
CA GLU A 32 -8.10 -10.50 14.41
C GLU A 32 -9.21 -10.93 15.38
N LEU A 33 -10.43 -11.20 14.89
CA LEU A 33 -11.52 -11.72 15.70
C LEU A 33 -11.26 -13.14 16.22
N TYR A 34 -10.56 -13.97 15.45
CA TYR A 34 -10.07 -15.27 15.92
C TYR A 34 -9.04 -15.11 17.05
N ARG A 35 -8.10 -14.17 16.93
CA ARG A 35 -7.17 -13.87 18.02
C ARG A 35 -7.89 -13.32 19.25
N PHE A 36 -8.92 -12.50 19.02
CA PHE A 36 -9.78 -12.00 20.09
C PHE A 36 -10.53 -13.14 20.77
N SER A 37 -11.11 -14.09 20.03
CA SER A 37 -11.82 -15.23 20.61
C SER A 37 -10.90 -16.06 21.52
N LYS A 38 -9.67 -16.32 21.08
CA LYS A 38 -8.65 -16.96 21.92
C LYS A 38 -8.26 -16.12 23.13
N PHE A 39 -8.20 -14.80 23.01
CA PHE A 39 -7.93 -13.92 24.13
C PHE A 39 -9.07 -13.95 25.17
N THR A 40 -10.32 -14.07 24.74
CA THR A 40 -11.44 -14.15 25.69
C THR A 40 -11.39 -15.37 26.59
N THR A 41 -10.71 -16.45 26.20
CA THR A 41 -10.56 -17.66 27.03
C THR A 41 -9.60 -17.46 28.21
N THR A 42 -8.85 -16.36 28.26
CA THR A 42 -8.05 -16.00 29.45
C THR A 42 -8.88 -15.30 30.52
N PHE A 43 -10.16 -15.06 30.25
CA PHE A 43 -11.13 -14.51 31.19
C PHE A 43 -12.13 -15.60 31.55
N GLU A 44 -12.49 -15.71 32.82
CA GLU A 44 -13.53 -16.61 33.30
C GLU A 44 -14.90 -15.97 33.01
N LEU A 45 -15.46 -16.26 31.83
CA LEU A 45 -16.72 -15.70 31.35
C LEU A 45 -17.81 -16.78 31.33
N ALA A 46 -18.80 -16.64 32.22
CA ALA A 46 -19.98 -17.51 32.25
C ALA A 46 -20.96 -17.22 31.10
N GLU A 47 -21.04 -15.95 30.67
CA GLU A 47 -21.92 -15.48 29.61
C GLU A 47 -21.15 -14.63 28.58
N PRO A 48 -21.63 -14.53 27.33
CA PRO A 48 -20.96 -13.75 26.27
C PRO A 48 -21.20 -12.24 26.44
N ILE A 49 -20.81 -11.69 27.58
CA ILE A 49 -20.92 -10.25 27.89
C ILE A 49 -19.58 -9.59 27.63
N LEU A 50 -19.58 -8.58 26.76
CA LEU A 50 -18.37 -7.87 26.38
C LEU A 50 -18.04 -6.80 27.44
N THR A 51 -17.41 -7.20 28.54
CA THR A 51 -17.16 -6.32 29.70
C THR A 51 -16.14 -5.21 29.39
N LYS A 52 -16.16 -4.15 30.21
CA LYS A 52 -15.22 -3.03 30.09
C LYS A 52 -13.77 -3.49 30.27
N GLU A 53 -13.53 -4.36 31.24
CA GLU A 53 -12.20 -4.90 31.58
C GLU A 53 -11.63 -5.68 30.40
N LEU A 54 -12.43 -6.56 29.78
CA LEU A 54 -12.03 -7.37 28.64
C LEU A 54 -11.70 -6.51 27.41
N VAL A 55 -12.54 -5.53 27.11
CA VAL A 55 -12.35 -4.63 25.97
C VAL A 55 -11.15 -3.71 26.18
N GLN A 56 -10.97 -3.16 27.37
CA GLN A 56 -9.82 -2.32 27.69
C GLN A 56 -8.52 -3.11 27.65
N ALA A 57 -8.51 -4.34 28.18
CA ALA A 57 -7.36 -5.23 28.13
C ALA A 57 -7.00 -5.61 26.68
N TRP A 58 -7.99 -5.86 25.83
CA TRP A 58 -7.74 -6.06 24.40
C TRP A 58 -7.20 -4.77 23.75
N CYS A 59 -7.85 -3.63 23.95
CA CYS A 59 -7.47 -2.37 23.30
C CYS A 59 -6.14 -1.78 23.79
N ALA A 60 -5.61 -2.25 24.92
CA ALA A 60 -4.31 -1.82 25.44
C ALA A 60 -3.19 -1.98 24.39
N MET A 61 -2.28 -1.01 24.38
CA MET A 61 -1.13 -1.00 23.47
C MET A 61 -0.14 -2.09 23.87
N ARG A 62 0.25 -2.94 22.92
CA ARG A 62 1.22 -3.99 23.17
C ARG A 62 2.66 -3.46 23.03
N PRO A 63 3.65 -4.08 23.70
CA PRO A 63 5.06 -3.73 23.49
C PRO A 63 5.44 -3.81 22.00
N GLY A 64 5.99 -2.73 21.46
CA GLY A 64 6.39 -2.63 20.05
C GLY A 64 5.26 -2.45 19.04
N GLU A 65 4.00 -2.29 19.48
CA GLU A 65 2.86 -2.03 18.60
C GLU A 65 2.66 -0.54 18.35
N GLY A 66 2.74 -0.12 17.09
CA GLY A 66 2.41 1.26 16.72
C GLY A 66 0.90 1.55 16.83
N ALA A 67 0.55 2.81 17.06
CA ALA A 67 -0.84 3.26 17.26
C ALA A 67 -1.81 2.84 16.13
N SER A 68 -1.35 2.84 14.88
CA SER A 68 -2.17 2.42 13.73
C SER A 68 -2.51 0.92 13.76
N ASN A 69 -1.54 0.08 14.16
CA ASN A 69 -1.75 -1.36 14.30
C ASN A 69 -2.67 -1.68 15.48
N ASN A 70 -2.48 -0.99 16.60
CA ASN A 70 -3.37 -1.08 17.76
C ASN A 70 -4.82 -0.75 17.36
N ARG A 71 -5.03 0.37 16.65
CA ARG A 71 -6.35 0.76 16.15
C ARG A 71 -6.94 -0.28 15.19
N ARG A 72 -6.14 -0.83 14.27
CA ARG A 72 -6.59 -1.88 13.33
C ARG A 72 -7.06 -3.12 14.09
N ARG A 73 -6.40 -3.48 15.18
CA ARG A 73 -6.74 -4.62 16.04
C ARG A 73 -7.94 -4.36 16.95
N ALA A 74 -8.11 -3.14 17.44
CA ALA A 74 -9.24 -2.75 18.29
C ALA A 74 -10.55 -2.56 17.49
N TYR A 75 -10.45 -2.12 16.23
CA TYR A 75 -11.62 -1.76 15.42
C TYR A 75 -12.64 -2.90 15.20
N PRO A 76 -12.24 -4.14 14.85
CA PRO A 76 -13.18 -5.26 14.69
C PRO A 76 -13.96 -5.57 15.97
N VAL A 77 -13.31 -5.48 17.14
CA VAL A 77 -13.96 -5.73 18.44
C VAL A 77 -14.97 -4.64 18.76
N ARG A 78 -14.67 -3.38 18.44
CA ARG A 78 -15.66 -2.30 18.56
C ARG A 78 -16.89 -2.54 17.68
N GLN A 79 -16.68 -2.96 16.44
CA GLN A 79 -17.78 -3.28 15.52
C GLN A 79 -18.59 -4.49 16.00
N PHE A 80 -17.92 -5.48 16.59
CA PHE A 80 -18.57 -6.62 17.22
C PHE A 80 -19.42 -6.19 18.42
N GLY A 81 -18.92 -5.30 19.28
CA GLY A 81 -19.71 -4.74 20.39
C GLY A 81 -20.99 -4.04 19.93
N ILE A 82 -20.92 -3.24 18.85
CA ILE A 82 -22.11 -2.63 18.25
C ILE A 82 -23.11 -3.68 17.75
N TYR A 83 -22.60 -4.75 17.11
CA TYR A 83 -23.43 -5.86 16.64
C TYR A 83 -24.12 -6.59 17.81
N LEU A 84 -23.39 -6.87 18.90
CA LEU A 84 -23.95 -7.47 20.10
C LEU A 84 -25.09 -6.62 20.69
N THR A 85 -24.88 -5.31 20.83
CA THR A 85 -25.93 -4.40 21.30
C THR A 85 -27.15 -4.40 20.37
N SER A 86 -26.96 -4.51 19.06
CA SER A 86 -28.08 -4.59 18.10
C SER A 86 -28.91 -5.88 18.21
N LEU A 87 -28.32 -6.95 18.77
CA LEU A 87 -28.99 -8.20 19.09
C LEU A 87 -29.60 -8.23 20.50
N GLY A 88 -29.44 -7.15 21.28
CA GLY A 88 -29.92 -7.05 22.65
C GLY A 88 -28.96 -7.60 23.72
N HIS A 89 -27.70 -7.87 23.37
CA HIS A 89 -26.67 -8.26 24.35
C HIS A 89 -25.97 -7.05 24.96
N ASP A 90 -25.63 -7.15 26.25
CA ASP A 90 -24.81 -6.15 26.94
C ASP A 90 -23.36 -6.16 26.44
N ALA A 91 -22.91 -5.01 25.95
CA ALA A 91 -21.55 -4.86 25.42
C ALA A 91 -20.97 -3.47 25.69
N PHE A 92 -19.79 -3.42 26.29
CA PHE A 92 -19.02 -2.20 26.44
C PHE A 92 -18.33 -1.82 25.13
N ILE A 93 -18.74 -0.72 24.51
CA ILE A 93 -18.16 -0.25 23.26
C ILE A 93 -17.07 0.77 23.57
N ALA A 94 -15.82 0.45 23.25
CA ALA A 94 -14.73 1.41 23.36
C ALA A 94 -15.01 2.67 22.51
N SER A 95 -14.87 3.84 23.13
CA SER A 95 -14.97 5.13 22.44
C SER A 95 -14.01 5.17 21.25
N PRO A 96 -14.38 5.82 20.13
CA PRO A 96 -13.43 6.06 19.06
C PRO A 96 -12.25 6.82 19.66
N ASP A 97 -11.06 6.20 19.63
CA ASP A 97 -9.85 6.87 20.09
C ASP A 97 -9.72 8.16 19.27
N ALA A 98 -9.94 9.31 19.92
CA ALA A 98 -10.01 10.64 19.30
C ALA A 98 -8.64 11.14 18.80
N ARG A 99 -7.62 10.27 18.85
CA ARG A 99 -6.30 10.55 18.31
C ARG A 99 -6.45 10.81 16.82
N ALA A 100 -6.30 12.09 16.47
CA ALA A 100 -6.19 12.55 15.11
C ALA A 100 -5.23 11.62 14.35
N ARG A 101 -5.54 11.32 13.09
CA ARG A 101 -4.61 10.60 12.22
C ARG A 101 -3.38 11.49 12.05
N SER A 102 -2.37 11.30 12.89
CA SER A 102 -1.06 11.90 12.67
C SER A 102 -0.38 11.07 11.59
N TYR A 103 -0.50 11.51 10.34
CA TYR A 103 0.27 10.98 9.22
C TYR A 103 1.69 11.54 9.32
N THR A 104 2.51 10.93 10.18
CA THR A 104 3.93 11.32 10.35
C THR A 104 4.84 10.70 9.30
N PHE A 105 4.31 9.87 8.40
CA PHE A 105 5.12 9.11 7.46
C PHE A 105 5.55 9.98 6.26
N ILE A 106 6.87 10.08 6.05
CA ILE A 106 7.47 10.75 4.90
C ILE A 106 8.09 9.67 4.00
N PRO A 107 7.65 9.54 2.73
CA PRO A 107 8.25 8.58 1.80
C PRO A 107 9.67 9.00 1.44
N TYR A 108 10.54 8.01 1.24
CA TYR A 108 11.84 8.25 0.64
C TYR A 108 11.67 8.51 -0.86
N ILE A 109 12.20 9.61 -1.38
CA ILE A 109 12.17 9.89 -2.82
C ILE A 109 13.57 9.69 -3.38
N PHE A 110 13.75 8.60 -4.13
CA PHE A 110 15.01 8.35 -4.83
C PHE A 110 15.31 9.44 -5.86
N THR A 111 16.55 9.90 -5.87
CA THR A 111 17.10 10.73 -6.94
C THR A 111 17.20 9.93 -8.25
N THR A 112 17.31 10.62 -9.39
CA THR A 112 17.53 9.96 -10.70
C THR A 112 18.76 9.06 -10.67
N SER A 113 19.87 9.52 -10.08
CA SER A 113 21.11 8.73 -9.98
C SER A 113 20.95 7.47 -9.11
N GLU A 114 20.16 7.54 -8.04
CA GLU A 114 19.86 6.37 -7.20
C GLU A 114 19.02 5.36 -7.95
N VAL A 115 17.99 5.80 -8.68
CA VAL A 115 17.16 4.94 -9.52
C VAL A 115 18.02 4.25 -10.59
N GLU A 116 18.94 4.97 -11.24
CA GLU A 116 19.88 4.42 -12.21
C GLU A 116 20.77 3.34 -11.60
N ARG A 117 21.36 3.58 -10.42
CA ARG A 117 22.16 2.57 -9.71
C ARG A 117 21.35 1.35 -9.30
N ILE A 118 20.12 1.54 -8.81
CA ILE A 118 19.20 0.44 -8.47
C ILE A 118 18.95 -0.43 -9.70
N PHE A 119 18.68 0.18 -10.86
CA PHE A 119 18.44 -0.54 -12.10
C PHE A 119 19.69 -1.26 -12.60
N ALA A 120 20.84 -0.58 -12.63
CA ALA A 120 22.10 -1.16 -13.05
C ALA A 120 22.48 -2.39 -12.18
N ASN A 121 22.35 -2.29 -10.86
CA ASN A 121 22.62 -3.40 -9.96
C ASN A 121 21.59 -4.53 -10.10
N SER A 122 20.32 -4.19 -10.35
CA SER A 122 19.30 -5.21 -10.62
C SER A 122 19.59 -6.01 -11.89
N ASP A 123 20.14 -5.38 -12.93
CA ASP A 123 20.48 -6.02 -14.21
C ASP A 123 21.68 -6.97 -14.09
N GLN A 124 22.54 -6.77 -13.09
CA GLN A 124 23.71 -7.61 -12.82
C GLN A 124 23.38 -8.89 -12.06
N LEU A 125 22.12 -9.09 -11.65
CA LEU A 125 21.72 -10.29 -10.93
C LEU A 125 21.89 -11.54 -11.80
N CYS A 126 22.76 -12.44 -11.36
CA CYS A 126 23.06 -13.67 -12.07
C CYS A 126 21.81 -14.58 -12.15
N PRO A 127 21.41 -15.01 -13.36
CA PRO A 127 20.35 -16.00 -13.52
C PRO A 127 20.65 -17.29 -12.75
N SER A 128 19.65 -17.82 -12.06
CA SER A 128 19.75 -19.08 -11.33
C SER A 128 18.75 -20.09 -11.88
N ARG A 129 19.17 -21.37 -12.01
CA ARG A 129 18.25 -22.45 -12.39
C ARG A 129 17.17 -22.71 -11.33
N PHE A 130 17.40 -22.27 -10.09
CA PHE A 130 16.52 -22.50 -8.95
C PHE A 130 15.63 -21.30 -8.62
N SER A 131 15.87 -20.15 -9.24
CA SER A 131 15.14 -18.92 -8.92
C SER A 131 14.94 -18.06 -10.16
N THR A 132 13.70 -17.69 -10.41
CA THR A 132 13.33 -16.71 -11.44
C THR A 132 13.55 -15.27 -10.98
N LEU A 133 13.84 -15.05 -9.68
CA LEU A 133 13.95 -13.72 -9.09
C LEU A 133 14.99 -12.81 -9.78
N PRO A 134 16.20 -13.29 -10.15
CA PRO A 134 17.16 -12.50 -10.92
C PRO A 134 16.62 -11.95 -12.24
N LEU A 135 15.71 -12.68 -12.90
CA LEU A 135 15.06 -12.24 -14.14
C LEU A 135 13.87 -11.31 -13.86
N VAL A 136 13.19 -11.51 -12.72
CA VAL A 136 12.01 -10.72 -12.31
C VAL A 136 12.41 -9.33 -11.83
N MET A 137 13.48 -9.20 -11.04
CA MET A 137 13.84 -7.95 -10.37
C MET A 137 14.07 -6.77 -11.33
N PRO A 138 14.85 -6.89 -12.42
CA PRO A 138 15.03 -5.83 -13.39
C PRO A 138 13.73 -5.24 -13.93
N VAL A 139 12.75 -6.11 -14.16
CA VAL A 139 11.48 -5.76 -14.82
C VAL A 139 10.49 -5.19 -13.80
N ILE A 140 10.33 -5.87 -12.66
CA ILE A 140 9.34 -5.45 -11.67
C ILE A 140 9.72 -4.10 -11.05
N LEU A 141 11.00 -3.85 -10.75
CA LEU A 141 11.43 -2.54 -10.21
C LEU A 141 11.17 -1.41 -11.21
N ARG A 142 11.42 -1.66 -12.50
CA ARG A 142 11.12 -0.71 -13.58
C ARG A 142 9.62 -0.50 -13.78
N LEU A 143 8.76 -1.50 -13.59
CA LEU A 143 7.31 -1.29 -13.61
C LEU A 143 6.82 -0.47 -12.41
N LEU A 144 7.36 -0.70 -11.21
CA LEU A 144 6.99 0.08 -10.03
C LEU A 144 7.34 1.55 -10.19
N TYR A 145 8.51 1.84 -10.78
CA TYR A 145 8.97 3.21 -11.05
C TYR A 145 8.41 3.81 -12.34
N GLY A 146 8.30 3.05 -13.43
CA GLY A 146 7.91 3.55 -14.74
C GLY A 146 6.40 3.66 -14.94
N CYS A 147 5.65 2.80 -14.25
CA CYS A 147 4.19 2.72 -14.34
C CYS A 147 3.50 3.02 -13.00
N GLY A 148 4.27 3.38 -11.97
CA GLY A 148 3.75 3.72 -10.66
C GLY A 148 2.94 2.61 -10.01
N LEU A 149 3.18 1.33 -10.30
CA LEU A 149 2.36 0.24 -9.76
C LEU A 149 2.58 0.04 -8.26
N ARG A 150 1.56 -0.42 -7.53
CA ARG A 150 1.79 -0.96 -6.19
C ARG A 150 2.46 -2.33 -6.31
N ILE A 151 3.33 -2.69 -5.37
CA ILE A 151 3.96 -4.02 -5.37
C ILE A 151 2.94 -5.15 -5.40
N SER A 152 1.83 -5.03 -4.67
CA SER A 152 0.75 -6.02 -4.68
C SER A 152 0.04 -6.10 -6.04
N GLU A 153 -0.04 -5.01 -6.80
CA GLU A 153 -0.63 -5.04 -8.14
C GLU A 153 0.34 -5.73 -9.11
N ALA A 154 1.62 -5.37 -9.06
CA ALA A 154 2.64 -5.94 -9.93
C ALA A 154 2.76 -7.46 -9.76
N VAL A 155 2.89 -7.97 -8.53
CA VAL A 155 3.10 -9.41 -8.30
C VAL A 155 1.88 -10.30 -8.60
N HIS A 156 0.67 -9.72 -8.67
CA HIS A 156 -0.55 -10.45 -9.01
C HIS A 156 -0.98 -10.25 -10.47
N LEU A 157 -0.18 -9.54 -11.27
CA LEU A 157 -0.43 -9.37 -12.69
C LEU A 157 -0.39 -10.75 -13.38
N GLN A 158 -1.36 -11.02 -14.24
CA GLN A 158 -1.45 -12.25 -15.03
C GLN A 158 -1.16 -11.95 -16.49
N ASN A 159 -0.69 -12.94 -17.24
CA ASN A 159 -0.34 -12.82 -18.65
C ASN A 159 -1.46 -12.19 -19.49
N LYS A 160 -2.72 -12.60 -19.29
CA LYS A 160 -3.89 -12.04 -19.99
C LYS A 160 -4.12 -10.54 -19.76
N HIS A 161 -3.57 -9.97 -18.70
CA HIS A 161 -3.72 -8.57 -18.35
C HIS A 161 -2.52 -7.72 -18.83
N VAL A 162 -1.60 -8.30 -19.60
CA VAL A 162 -0.41 -7.62 -20.12
C VAL A 162 -0.47 -7.60 -21.65
N ASP A 163 -0.96 -6.50 -22.19
CA ASP A 163 -0.94 -6.24 -23.62
C ASP A 163 0.45 -5.71 -24.02
N LEU A 164 1.32 -6.63 -24.43
CA LEU A 164 2.68 -6.32 -24.89
C LEU A 164 2.73 -5.67 -26.28
N GLN A 165 1.64 -5.75 -27.05
CA GLN A 165 1.55 -5.17 -28.38
C GLN A 165 1.23 -3.68 -28.29
N ASN A 166 0.20 -3.34 -27.52
CA ASN A 166 -0.24 -1.95 -27.33
C ASN A 166 0.43 -1.26 -26.14
N GLY A 167 1.19 -2.01 -25.32
CA GLY A 167 1.90 -1.47 -24.16
C GLY A 167 0.95 -1.10 -23.01
N ILE A 168 -0.08 -1.90 -22.77
CA ILE A 168 -1.14 -1.62 -21.79
C ILE A 168 -1.16 -2.70 -20.71
N LEU A 169 -1.21 -2.29 -19.45
CA LEU A 169 -1.43 -3.17 -18.31
C LEU A 169 -2.85 -2.98 -17.79
N GLU A 170 -3.58 -4.07 -17.63
CA GLU A 170 -4.88 -4.08 -16.96
C GLU A 170 -4.71 -4.44 -15.48
N ILE A 171 -4.84 -3.44 -14.61
CA ILE A 171 -4.70 -3.66 -13.16
C ILE A 171 -6.05 -4.03 -12.58
N LYS A 172 -6.24 -5.35 -12.39
CA LYS A 172 -7.42 -5.92 -11.73
C LYS A 172 -7.31 -5.89 -10.20
N ASN A 173 -8.46 -5.83 -9.53
CA ASN A 173 -8.56 -6.04 -8.07
C ASN A 173 -7.67 -5.10 -7.24
N SER A 174 -7.47 -3.86 -7.69
CA SER A 174 -6.75 -2.86 -6.91
C SER A 174 -7.46 -2.58 -5.58
N LYS A 175 -6.76 -2.00 -4.60
CA LYS A 175 -7.39 -1.62 -3.32
C LYS A 175 -8.66 -0.81 -3.63
N PHE A 176 -9.81 -1.23 -3.10
CA PHE A 176 -11.17 -0.70 -3.40
C PHE A 176 -11.86 -1.19 -4.68
N GLY A 177 -11.35 -2.23 -5.36
CA GLY A 177 -12.05 -2.86 -6.49
C GLY A 177 -12.13 -2.01 -7.75
N LYS A 178 -11.25 -1.01 -7.90
CA LYS A 178 -11.20 -0.17 -9.10
C LYS A 178 -10.21 -0.75 -10.09
N ASP A 179 -10.72 -1.36 -11.13
CA ASP A 179 -9.89 -1.74 -12.27
C ASP A 179 -9.39 -0.47 -12.98
N ARG A 180 -8.15 -0.50 -13.50
CA ARG A 180 -7.62 0.61 -14.29
C ARG A 180 -6.65 0.11 -15.35
N LEU A 181 -6.58 0.85 -16.45
CA LEU A 181 -5.57 0.65 -17.48
C LEU A 181 -4.35 1.54 -17.19
N VAL A 182 -3.16 0.97 -17.36
CA VAL A 182 -1.89 1.65 -17.14
C VAL A 182 -1.06 1.51 -18.40
N ALA A 183 -0.81 2.62 -19.08
CA ALA A 183 0.05 2.66 -20.25
C ALA A 183 1.53 2.55 -19.83
N MET A 184 2.28 1.74 -20.58
CA MET A 184 3.72 1.61 -20.50
C MET A 184 4.39 2.51 -21.55
N SER A 185 5.59 3.00 -21.27
CA SER A 185 6.43 3.57 -22.33
C SER A 185 6.85 2.47 -23.31
N GLU A 186 7.26 2.85 -24.51
CA GLU A 186 7.78 1.89 -25.50
C GLU A 186 9.00 1.13 -24.97
N SER A 187 9.91 1.84 -24.29
CA SER A 187 11.07 1.23 -23.63
C SER A 187 10.69 0.19 -22.58
N MET A 188 9.65 0.45 -21.78
CA MET A 188 9.16 -0.51 -20.79
C MET A 188 8.47 -1.70 -21.46
N SER A 189 7.69 -1.46 -22.50
CA SER A 189 7.05 -2.50 -23.29
C SER A 189 8.07 -3.45 -23.91
N GLN A 190 9.19 -2.92 -24.43
CA GLN A 190 10.29 -3.74 -24.95
C GLN A 190 10.93 -4.63 -23.89
N ILE A 191 11.19 -4.08 -22.68
CA ILE A 191 11.72 -4.86 -21.56
C ILE A 191 10.76 -5.98 -21.18
N CYS A 192 9.46 -5.69 -21.08
CA CYS A 192 8.43 -6.70 -20.81
C CYS A 192 8.34 -7.77 -21.90
N ARG A 193 8.50 -7.41 -23.18
CA ARG A 193 8.53 -8.38 -24.30
C ARG A 193 9.72 -9.33 -24.20
N LEU A 194 10.92 -8.81 -23.95
CA LEU A 194 12.12 -9.64 -23.77
C LEU A 194 11.96 -10.59 -22.58
N TYR A 195 11.48 -10.07 -21.45
CA TYR A 195 11.18 -10.87 -20.27
C TYR A 195 10.16 -11.98 -20.56
N TYR A 196 9.07 -11.64 -21.26
CA TYR A 196 8.03 -12.59 -21.63
C TYR A 196 8.57 -13.73 -22.49
N GLN A 197 9.39 -13.41 -23.50
CA GLN A 197 10.03 -14.40 -24.37
C GLN A 197 10.98 -15.35 -23.61
N MET A 198 11.62 -14.89 -22.55
CA MET A 198 12.53 -15.69 -21.74
C MET A 198 11.81 -16.68 -20.83
N LEU A 199 10.73 -16.26 -20.16
CA LEU A 199 10.10 -17.04 -19.09
C LEU A 199 8.75 -17.67 -19.44
N HIS A 200 8.05 -17.19 -20.48
CA HIS A 200 6.66 -17.57 -20.75
C HIS A 200 6.46 -18.48 -21.96
N LYS A 201 7.53 -19.11 -22.48
CA LYS A 201 7.46 -20.04 -23.63
C LYS A 201 6.44 -21.17 -23.47
N HIS A 202 6.19 -21.60 -22.23
CA HIS A 202 5.27 -22.70 -21.91
C HIS A 202 4.17 -22.28 -20.91
N SER A 203 3.91 -20.98 -20.84
CA SER A 203 2.92 -20.40 -19.94
C SER A 203 1.60 -20.20 -20.67
N THR A 204 0.52 -20.23 -19.90
CA THR A 204 -0.84 -19.93 -20.31
C THR A 204 -1.18 -18.48 -20.02
N LEU A 205 -2.36 -18.04 -20.46
CA LEU A 205 -2.86 -16.68 -20.20
C LEU A 205 -3.25 -16.44 -18.73
N ASP A 206 -3.56 -17.49 -17.98
CA ASP A 206 -3.92 -17.40 -16.56
C ASP A 206 -2.71 -17.47 -15.62
N ASP A 207 -1.54 -17.85 -16.13
CA ASP A 207 -0.30 -17.82 -15.35
C ASP A 207 0.07 -16.37 -14.97
N TYR A 208 0.71 -16.24 -13.81
CA TYR A 208 1.21 -14.95 -13.33
C TYR A 208 2.35 -14.45 -14.22
N PHE A 209 2.33 -13.16 -14.54
CA PHE A 209 3.39 -12.50 -15.30
C PHE A 209 4.70 -12.55 -14.51
N PHE A 210 4.66 -12.35 -13.19
CA PHE A 210 5.82 -12.57 -12.32
C PHE A 210 5.63 -13.83 -11.47
N MET A 211 6.20 -14.94 -11.95
CA MET A 211 6.09 -16.24 -11.27
C MET A 211 7.44 -16.81 -10.83
N LYS A 212 7.37 -17.68 -9.82
CA LYS A 212 8.45 -18.57 -9.40
C LYS A 212 8.57 -19.74 -10.38
N ALA A 213 9.62 -20.55 -10.22
CA ALA A 213 9.83 -21.77 -10.99
C ALA A 213 8.66 -22.77 -10.87
N ASP A 214 7.92 -22.76 -9.75
CA ASP A 214 6.72 -23.57 -9.52
C ASP A 214 5.41 -22.92 -10.02
N ARG A 215 5.49 -21.91 -10.89
CA ARG A 215 4.38 -21.13 -11.48
C ARG A 215 3.49 -20.36 -10.49
N LYS A 216 3.79 -20.43 -9.19
CA LYS A 216 3.15 -19.58 -8.17
C LYS A 216 3.65 -18.15 -8.28
N PRO A 217 2.86 -17.14 -7.86
CA PRO A 217 3.29 -15.75 -7.95
C PRO A 217 4.52 -15.51 -7.08
N ILE A 218 5.37 -14.59 -7.52
CA ILE A 218 6.41 -14.01 -6.66
C ILE A 218 5.71 -13.26 -5.52
N THR A 219 6.21 -13.36 -4.28
CA THR A 219 5.59 -12.64 -3.16
C THR A 219 6.21 -11.25 -2.99
N PRO A 220 5.48 -10.27 -2.43
CA PRO A 220 6.06 -8.97 -2.08
C PRO A 220 7.28 -9.09 -1.17
N ASP A 221 7.32 -10.08 -0.28
CA ASP A 221 8.47 -10.36 0.59
C ASP A 221 9.72 -10.80 -0.20
N ASN A 222 9.55 -11.65 -1.22
CA ASN A 222 10.68 -12.04 -2.08
C ASN A 222 11.31 -10.81 -2.74
N VAL A 223 10.48 -9.93 -3.29
CA VAL A 223 10.92 -8.69 -3.92
C VAL A 223 11.57 -7.77 -2.88
N TYR A 224 10.96 -7.61 -1.71
CA TYR A 224 11.51 -6.76 -0.66
C TYR A 224 12.87 -7.23 -0.16
N ARG A 225 13.06 -8.53 0.07
CA ARG A 225 14.36 -9.08 0.51
C ARG A 225 15.44 -8.80 -0.52
N ARG A 226 15.18 -9.13 -1.78
CA ARG A 226 16.15 -8.89 -2.87
C ARG A 226 16.38 -7.40 -3.12
N PHE A 227 15.35 -6.57 -3.00
CA PHE A 227 15.48 -5.12 -3.11
C PHE A 227 16.40 -4.54 -2.04
N ARG A 228 16.40 -5.06 -0.81
CA ARG A 228 17.35 -4.61 0.23
C ARG A 228 18.80 -4.91 -0.13
N GLU A 229 19.07 -6.05 -0.76
CA GLU A 229 20.41 -6.38 -1.26
C GLU A 229 20.82 -5.40 -2.37
N ILE A 230 19.92 -5.12 -3.32
CA ILE A 230 20.14 -4.14 -4.39
C ILE A 230 20.38 -2.73 -3.84
N LEU A 231 19.64 -2.29 -2.81
CA LEU A 231 19.85 -1.00 -2.17
C LEU A 231 21.26 -0.90 -1.58
N TRP A 232 21.71 -1.95 -0.90
CA TRP A 232 23.05 -2.03 -0.32
C TRP A 232 24.12 -1.94 -1.41
N GLU A 233 23.99 -2.71 -2.49
CA GLU A 233 24.88 -2.68 -3.66
C GLU A 233 24.86 -1.32 -4.38
N SER A 234 23.74 -0.59 -4.28
CA SER A 234 23.58 0.76 -4.85
C SER A 234 24.13 1.87 -3.96
N GLY A 235 24.71 1.52 -2.80
CA GLY A 235 25.23 2.47 -1.81
C GLY A 235 24.13 3.24 -1.07
N ILE A 236 22.90 2.71 -1.01
CA ILE A 236 21.75 3.36 -0.40
C ILE A 236 21.48 2.69 0.95
N SER A 237 21.62 3.45 2.04
CA SER A 237 21.42 2.92 3.39
C SER A 237 19.95 2.61 3.68
N HIS A 238 19.69 1.43 4.27
CA HIS A 238 18.36 1.01 4.71
C HIS A 238 17.97 1.57 6.09
N GLY A 239 18.88 2.21 6.83
CA GLY A 239 18.57 2.95 8.07
C GLY A 239 17.87 2.20 9.22
N GLY A 240 17.56 0.91 9.06
CA GLY A 240 16.79 0.10 10.01
C GLY A 240 15.27 0.08 9.74
N LYS A 241 14.55 -0.68 10.56
CA LYS A 241 13.10 -0.92 10.40
C LYS A 241 12.32 0.40 10.51
N GLY A 242 11.69 0.80 9.41
CA GLY A 242 10.83 1.98 9.35
C GLY A 242 11.56 3.28 8.96
N ASN A 243 12.89 3.25 8.84
CA ASN A 243 13.69 4.46 8.61
C ASN A 243 14.31 4.54 7.21
N GLY A 244 14.45 3.41 6.50
CA GLY A 244 15.01 3.43 5.15
C GLY A 244 14.02 3.15 4.03
N PRO A 245 14.55 3.17 2.79
CA PRO A 245 13.73 3.06 1.60
C PRO A 245 13.04 1.70 1.50
N ARG A 246 11.82 1.73 1.00
CA ARG A 246 10.95 0.58 0.80
C ARG A 246 10.72 0.38 -0.69
N VAL A 247 10.33 -0.83 -1.09
CA VAL A 247 9.96 -1.11 -2.49
C VAL A 247 8.86 -0.17 -3.00
N HIS A 248 7.91 0.21 -2.13
CA HIS A 248 6.83 1.12 -2.49
C HIS A 248 7.30 2.56 -2.74
N ASP A 249 8.49 2.91 -2.28
CA ASP A 249 9.04 4.24 -2.46
C ASP A 249 9.43 4.50 -3.93
N LEU A 250 9.68 3.46 -4.74
CA LEU A 250 9.80 3.60 -6.20
C LEU A 250 8.54 4.19 -6.85
N ARG A 251 7.36 3.79 -6.38
CA ARG A 251 6.08 4.34 -6.83
C ARG A 251 5.89 5.79 -6.34
N HIS A 252 6.35 6.11 -5.14
CA HIS A 252 6.33 7.49 -4.66
C HIS A 252 7.25 8.36 -5.51
N THR A 253 8.47 7.89 -5.81
CA THR A 253 9.39 8.56 -6.73
C THR A 253 8.78 8.75 -8.11
N PHE A 254 8.12 7.73 -8.68
CA PHE A 254 7.39 7.88 -9.94
C PHE A 254 6.42 9.05 -9.89
N ALA A 255 5.59 9.12 -8.85
CA ALA A 255 4.56 10.15 -8.73
C ALA A 255 5.17 11.56 -8.69
N VAL A 256 6.24 11.73 -7.90
CA VAL A 256 6.94 13.01 -7.78
C VAL A 256 7.63 13.39 -9.10
N HIS A 257 8.37 12.47 -9.74
CA HIS A 257 9.03 12.73 -11.01
C HIS A 257 8.04 12.96 -12.17
N ALA A 258 6.90 12.27 -12.18
CA ALA A 258 5.84 12.49 -13.16
C ALA A 258 5.22 13.88 -13.01
N LEU A 259 4.91 14.29 -11.78
CA LEU A 259 4.37 15.62 -11.49
C LEU A 259 5.39 16.72 -11.84
N SER A 260 6.64 16.58 -11.38
CA SER A 260 7.73 17.52 -11.72
C SER A 260 7.85 17.72 -13.23
N ARG A 261 7.87 16.62 -14.00
CA ARG A 261 7.93 16.70 -15.47
C ARG A 261 6.70 17.36 -16.09
N ALA A 262 5.50 17.17 -15.53
CA ALA A 262 4.29 17.82 -16.03
C ALA A 262 4.35 19.34 -15.80
N VAL A 263 4.73 19.75 -14.58
CA VAL A 263 4.89 21.17 -14.20
C VAL A 263 5.98 21.84 -15.05
N ASN A 264 7.13 21.20 -15.24
CA ASN A 264 8.22 21.75 -16.06
C ASN A 264 7.85 21.86 -17.55
N LYS A 265 6.83 21.13 -18.00
CA LYS A 265 6.25 21.25 -19.35
C LYS A 265 5.12 22.29 -19.42
N GLY A 266 4.87 23.04 -18.34
CA GLY A 266 3.83 24.06 -18.26
C GLY A 266 2.43 23.53 -17.95
N THR A 267 2.28 22.28 -17.51
CA THR A 267 0.98 21.75 -17.10
C THR A 267 0.61 22.28 -15.71
N ASP A 268 -0.60 22.83 -15.58
CA ASP A 268 -1.13 23.27 -14.29
C ASP A 268 -1.18 22.11 -13.28
N VAL A 269 -0.68 22.37 -12.07
CA VAL A 269 -0.64 21.41 -10.94
C VAL A 269 -2.05 20.92 -10.58
N TYR A 270 -3.07 21.78 -10.61
CA TYR A 270 -4.47 21.42 -10.35
C TYR A 270 -5.04 20.46 -11.40
N CYS A 271 -4.52 20.48 -12.63
CA CYS A 271 -4.88 19.52 -13.66
C CYS A 271 -4.05 18.24 -13.55
N ALA A 272 -2.75 18.37 -13.30
CA ALA A 272 -1.83 17.24 -13.23
C ALA A 272 -2.11 16.31 -12.04
N LEU A 273 -2.44 16.87 -10.87
CA LEU A 273 -2.67 16.11 -9.64
C LEU A 273 -3.85 15.12 -9.73
N PRO A 274 -5.07 15.51 -10.17
CA PRO A 274 -6.17 14.58 -10.36
C PRO A 274 -5.89 13.50 -11.42
N ILE A 275 -5.22 13.87 -12.52
CA ILE A 275 -4.82 12.91 -13.56
C ILE A 275 -3.88 11.86 -12.98
N LEU A 276 -2.83 12.30 -12.28
CA LEU A 276 -1.88 11.41 -11.62
C LEU A 276 -2.55 10.56 -10.53
N SER A 277 -3.44 11.14 -9.74
CA SER A 277 -4.22 10.45 -8.71
C SER A 277 -5.04 9.29 -9.30
N THR A 278 -5.70 9.55 -10.43
CA THR A 278 -6.49 8.56 -11.17
C THR A 278 -5.60 7.47 -11.75
N TYR A 279 -4.49 7.85 -12.40
CA TYR A 279 -3.49 6.91 -12.94
C TYR A 279 -2.92 5.97 -11.86
N LEU A 280 -2.64 6.52 -10.68
CA LEU A 280 -2.16 5.77 -9.53
C LEU A 280 -3.26 4.91 -8.88
N GLY A 281 -4.54 5.15 -9.17
CA GLY A 281 -5.66 4.46 -8.52
C GLY A 281 -5.75 4.82 -7.04
N HIS A 282 -5.70 6.11 -6.71
CA HIS A 282 -6.01 6.61 -5.37
C HIS A 282 -7.53 6.80 -5.21
N ALA A 283 -8.04 6.49 -4.01
CA ALA A 283 -9.46 6.65 -3.70
C ALA A 283 -9.86 8.12 -3.50
N SER A 284 -8.88 8.99 -3.23
CA SER A 284 -9.07 10.43 -3.09
C SER A 284 -7.81 11.17 -3.53
N VAL A 285 -7.99 12.39 -4.04
CA VAL A 285 -6.88 13.28 -4.41
C VAL A 285 -6.05 13.67 -3.19
N ALA A 286 -6.66 13.77 -2.00
CA ALA A 286 -5.97 14.03 -0.73
C ALA A 286 -4.82 13.04 -0.44
N ALA A 287 -4.96 11.78 -0.87
CA ALA A 287 -3.88 10.80 -0.74
C ALA A 287 -2.69 11.09 -1.66
N THR A 288 -2.93 11.71 -2.83
CA THR A 288 -1.91 12.23 -3.77
C THR A 288 -1.30 13.53 -3.24
N GLU A 289 -2.14 14.43 -2.79
CA GLU A 289 -1.78 15.76 -2.30
C GLU A 289 -0.86 15.71 -1.09
N HIS A 290 -1.14 14.83 -0.12
CA HIS A 290 -0.38 14.76 1.13
C HIS A 290 1.12 14.48 0.89
N TYR A 291 1.49 13.57 -0.01
CA TYR A 291 2.93 13.32 -0.25
C TYR A 291 3.54 14.33 -1.20
N VAL A 292 2.78 14.89 -2.15
CA VAL A 292 3.30 15.97 -3.01
C VAL A 292 3.71 17.17 -2.16
N ARG A 293 2.89 17.55 -1.17
CA ARG A 293 3.22 18.59 -0.19
C ARG A 293 4.47 18.25 0.64
N LEU A 294 4.63 16.99 1.07
CA LEU A 294 5.83 16.55 1.80
C LEU A 294 7.10 16.57 0.93
N THR A 295 6.97 16.47 -0.38
CA THR A 295 8.10 16.40 -1.33
C THR A 295 8.38 17.73 -2.05
N ALA A 296 7.59 18.77 -1.78
CA ALA A 296 7.82 20.11 -2.31
C ALA A 296 9.19 20.65 -1.85
N ASP A 297 9.66 20.27 -0.66
CA ASP A 297 10.98 20.65 -0.16
C ASP A 297 12.15 20.08 -1.00
N ALA A 298 11.92 18.99 -1.75
CA ALA A 298 12.93 18.37 -2.61
C ALA A 298 12.98 18.94 -4.05
N PHE A 299 11.96 19.71 -4.46
CA PHE A 299 11.86 20.25 -5.82
C PHE A 299 11.43 21.72 -5.77
N PRO A 300 12.39 22.67 -5.84
CA PRO A 300 12.12 24.10 -5.75
C PRO A 300 11.05 24.60 -6.73
N ASP A 301 10.98 24.02 -7.93
CA ASP A 301 9.99 24.38 -8.95
C ASP A 301 8.56 23.96 -8.56
N ILE A 302 8.41 22.79 -7.94
CA ILE A 302 7.12 22.33 -7.42
C ILE A 302 6.73 23.20 -6.22
N ARG A 303 7.70 23.52 -5.34
CA ARG A 303 7.45 24.40 -4.21
C ARG A 303 7.02 25.79 -4.65
N ALA A 304 7.74 26.40 -5.59
CA ALA A 304 7.42 27.71 -6.15
C ALA A 304 6.04 27.71 -6.83
N ALA A 305 5.72 26.67 -7.61
CA ALA A 305 4.41 26.51 -8.22
C ALA A 305 3.29 26.25 -7.18
N LEU A 306 3.59 25.65 -6.02
CA LEU A 306 2.61 25.48 -4.94
C LEU A 306 2.50 26.75 -4.07
N GLU A 307 3.59 27.46 -3.81
CA GLU A 307 3.68 28.69 -3.01
C GLU A 307 3.01 29.88 -3.71
N GLN A 308 3.27 30.08 -5.01
CA GLN A 308 2.64 31.13 -5.81
C GLN A 308 1.10 31.04 -5.78
N TYR A 309 0.56 29.83 -5.59
CA TYR A 309 -0.88 29.59 -5.63
C TYR A 309 -1.51 29.39 -4.26
N CYS A 310 -0.83 28.74 -3.30
CA CYS A 310 -1.30 28.63 -1.91
C CYS A 310 -1.17 29.96 -1.15
N GLY A 311 -0.28 30.87 -1.59
CA GLY A 311 -0.09 32.19 -0.98
C GLY A 311 -1.33 33.08 -0.98
N HIS A 312 -2.29 32.81 -1.86
CA HIS A 312 -3.55 33.58 -1.96
C HIS A 312 -4.74 32.94 -1.23
N VAL A 313 -4.59 31.75 -0.66
CA VAL A 313 -5.68 31.04 0.05
C VAL A 313 -5.71 31.41 1.54
N ILE A 314 -4.57 31.83 2.09
CA ILE A 314 -4.49 32.42 3.42
C ILE A 314 -4.56 33.94 3.23
N PRO A 315 -5.59 34.65 3.72
CA PRO A 315 -5.63 36.09 3.62
C PRO A 315 -4.39 36.68 4.31
N GLU A 316 -3.63 37.51 3.60
CA GLU A 316 -2.60 38.33 4.23
C GLU A 316 -3.28 39.27 5.22
N VAL A 317 -3.00 39.07 6.51
CA VAL A 317 -3.35 40.06 7.52
C VAL A 317 -2.30 41.15 7.42
N LYS A 318 -2.63 42.26 6.75
CA LYS A 318 -1.84 43.48 6.88
C LYS A 318 -1.87 43.89 8.35
N TRP A 319 -0.71 43.88 8.99
CA TRP A 319 -0.53 44.53 10.27
C TRP A 319 -0.14 45.98 9.96
N ASP A 320 -1.13 46.88 9.98
CA ASP A 320 -0.86 48.32 9.91
C ASP A 320 -0.31 48.75 11.27
N GLU A 321 1.02 48.88 11.38
CA GLU A 321 1.62 49.73 12.41
C GLU A 321 1.30 51.19 12.09
N THR A 322 0.11 51.68 12.45
CA THR A 322 -0.16 53.12 12.58
C THR A 322 -1.46 53.41 13.34
N ASN A 323 -1.37 53.38 14.67
CA ASN A 323 -1.80 54.40 15.65
C ASN A 323 -2.08 53.77 17.02
#